data_AF-A0A2V2V3K5-F1
#
_entry.id   AF-A0A2V2V3K5-F1
#
_cell.length_a   1.000
_cell.length_b   1.000
_cell.length_c   1.000
_cell.angle_alpha   90.00
_cell.angle_beta   90.00
_cell.angle_gamma   90.00
#
_symmetry.space_group_name_H-M   'P 1'
#
loop_
_entity.id
_entity.type
_entity.pdbx_description
1 polymer ?
#
loop_
_entity_poly.entity_id
_entity_poly.type
_entity_poly.pdbx_seq_one_letter_code
_entity_poly.pdbx_strand_id
1 'polypeptide(L)'
;MAPCSSSSAVSDAAARRGVEGTRRPEWTMSSTVEDVLLEGSTNRTEMKLNDFLRSNLGEEWILDTNENVTMGNFVQDPEMFLKNEILLRTIKASPSYQVLEAINKLHHEGVFSLGQWRKYEGKDTVTPFPRGKLNAVLSQVQREIIEAEERLIREAEERRRRAQEMKVTISANIEDVLFRGEFHVNEKKLNDFLLLRFGGKGVVATNRSVLLEEFFKDPARYIRDAGVLNEIKTTHCYWRMESTVKEEMNTEEDIRKLHYNHVISLLGWSLATPEVREIVHNFTKQSLDAAAEEARKPKKSSAPEKLEGCYESVYNASWHHVVEVPDGNGMGMKEGKPEQSWSYKAVGETFERDDAVQKSGEATPVLMVLTSDRGWPYTLSVLHGAGNDLCVNTEVERVWQIVKRGPALTVRPTLSPSDMC
;
A
#
# COMPACT_ATOMS: atom_id res chain seq x y z
N MET A 1 -3.39 -51.27 -48.90
CA MET A 1 -2.80 -51.55 -47.58
C MET A 1 -3.86 -51.24 -46.54
N ALA A 2 -4.19 -52.27 -45.74
CA ALA A 2 -4.73 -52.32 -44.37
C ALA A 2 -5.65 -51.21 -43.78
N PRO A 3 -6.52 -51.59 -42.81
CA PRO A 3 -7.85 -51.02 -42.62
C PRO A 3 -8.11 -50.44 -41.20
N CYS A 4 -9.37 -50.03 -40.95
CA CYS A 4 -10.02 -49.80 -39.64
C CYS A 4 -9.52 -48.59 -38.82
N SER A 5 -10.39 -47.74 -38.27
CA SER A 5 -11.05 -48.09 -36.99
C SER A 5 -12.32 -47.26 -36.74
N SER A 6 -13.37 -47.99 -36.39
CA SER A 6 -14.56 -47.54 -35.67
C SER A 6 -14.25 -47.18 -34.21
N SER A 7 -15.14 -46.39 -33.61
CA SER A 7 -15.35 -46.21 -32.15
C SER A 7 -14.29 -45.33 -31.48
N SER A 8 -14.62 -44.27 -30.75
CA SER A 8 -15.71 -44.11 -29.80
C SER A 8 -15.93 -42.62 -29.54
N ALA A 9 -17.19 -42.19 -29.55
CA ALA A 9 -17.58 -40.95 -28.90
C ALA A 9 -17.38 -41.14 -27.38
N VAL A 10 -16.20 -40.77 -26.88
CA VAL A 10 -15.94 -40.69 -25.45
C VAL A 10 -16.57 -39.39 -24.98
N SER A 11 -17.66 -39.54 -24.23
CA SER A 11 -18.44 -38.51 -23.57
C SER A 11 -17.58 -37.41 -22.95
N ASP A 12 -17.86 -36.18 -23.39
CA ASP A 12 -17.42 -34.90 -22.83
C ASP A 12 -18.11 -34.60 -21.48
N ALA A 13 -18.09 -35.58 -20.58
CA ALA A 13 -18.72 -35.53 -19.26
C ALA A 13 -17.71 -35.52 -18.10
N ALA A 14 -16.41 -35.68 -18.41
CA ALA A 14 -15.33 -35.68 -17.42
C ALA A 14 -14.71 -34.29 -17.18
N ALA A 15 -14.90 -33.32 -18.08
CA ALA A 15 -14.31 -31.98 -17.97
C ALA A 15 -15.07 -31.00 -17.05
N ARG A 16 -16.24 -31.39 -16.50
CA ARG A 16 -17.07 -30.52 -15.64
C ARG A 16 -16.88 -30.73 -14.14
N ARG A 17 -15.90 -31.55 -13.72
CA ARG A 17 -15.68 -31.89 -12.29
C ARG A 17 -14.43 -31.26 -11.66
N GLY A 18 -13.88 -30.24 -12.30
CA GLY A 18 -12.59 -29.62 -11.90
C GLY A 18 -12.61 -28.13 -11.54
N VAL A 19 -13.79 -27.48 -11.47
CA VAL A 19 -13.89 -26.04 -11.15
C VAL A 19 -15.03 -25.76 -10.17
N GLU A 20 -15.17 -26.60 -9.15
CA GLU A 20 -15.78 -26.17 -7.88
C GLU A 20 -14.66 -26.28 -6.86
N GLY A 21 -13.67 -25.38 -6.96
CA GLY A 21 -12.71 -25.20 -5.88
C GLY A 21 -13.54 -24.92 -4.64
N THR A 22 -13.58 -25.87 -3.71
CA THR A 22 -14.38 -25.86 -2.50
C THR A 22 -14.13 -24.54 -1.78
N ARG A 23 -14.99 -23.54 -2.02
CA ARG A 23 -14.88 -22.22 -1.40
C ARG A 23 -15.16 -22.47 0.08
N ARG A 24 -14.09 -22.56 0.88
CA ARG A 24 -14.22 -22.59 2.34
C ARG A 24 -15.07 -21.38 2.75
N PRO A 25 -16.14 -21.58 3.55
CA PRO A 25 -16.87 -20.47 4.14
C PRO A 25 -15.89 -19.56 4.88
N GLU A 26 -15.99 -18.25 4.65
CA GLU A 26 -15.30 -17.28 5.51
C GLU A 26 -16.08 -17.18 6.82
N TRP A 27 -15.65 -17.97 7.79
CA TRP A 27 -16.19 -17.90 9.14
C TRP A 27 -15.79 -16.58 9.79
N THR A 28 -16.69 -16.01 10.58
CA THR A 28 -16.50 -14.75 11.30
C THR A 28 -17.01 -14.89 12.73
N MET A 29 -16.77 -13.91 13.59
CA MET A 29 -17.33 -13.92 14.95
C MET A 29 -18.86 -13.83 14.94
N SER A 30 -19.46 -13.30 13.87
CA SER A 30 -20.91 -13.28 13.66
C SER A 30 -21.49 -14.58 13.08
N SER A 31 -20.66 -15.53 12.64
CA SER A 31 -21.15 -16.80 12.09
C SER A 31 -21.93 -17.59 13.13
N THR A 32 -23.04 -18.19 12.71
CA THR A 32 -23.90 -18.94 13.62
C THR A 32 -23.25 -20.26 14.03
N VAL A 33 -23.50 -20.71 15.26
CA VAL A 33 -23.01 -22.03 15.72
C VAL A 33 -23.62 -23.16 14.89
N GLU A 34 -24.86 -22.98 14.43
CA GLU A 34 -25.55 -23.93 13.55
C GLU A 34 -24.84 -24.07 12.20
N ASP A 35 -24.53 -22.97 11.52
CA ASP A 35 -23.85 -23.01 10.23
C ASP A 35 -22.47 -23.66 10.33
N VAL A 36 -21.70 -23.33 11.38
CA VAL A 36 -20.37 -23.89 11.62
C VAL A 36 -20.46 -25.40 11.87
N LEU A 37 -21.38 -25.84 12.73
CA LEU A 37 -21.51 -27.24 13.07
C LEU A 37 -22.04 -28.09 11.92
N LEU A 38 -22.97 -27.54 11.14
CA LEU A 38 -23.58 -28.16 9.97
C LEU A 38 -22.77 -27.96 8.68
N GLU A 39 -21.58 -27.36 8.74
CA GLU A 39 -20.71 -27.22 7.57
C GLU A 39 -20.48 -28.58 6.88
N GLY A 40 -20.85 -28.67 5.60
CA GLY A 40 -20.72 -29.89 4.80
C GLY A 40 -21.72 -31.01 5.14
N SER A 41 -22.69 -30.75 6.03
CA SER A 41 -23.73 -31.70 6.43
C SER A 41 -25.03 -31.46 5.65
N THR A 42 -25.71 -32.55 5.32
CA THR A 42 -27.11 -32.52 4.81
C THR A 42 -28.13 -32.53 5.94
N ASN A 43 -27.73 -32.87 7.17
CA ASN A 43 -28.63 -32.93 8.32
C ASN A 43 -29.03 -31.52 8.77
N ARG A 44 -30.33 -31.33 9.06
CA ARG A 44 -30.92 -30.08 9.55
C ARG A 44 -31.82 -30.38 10.74
N THR A 45 -32.07 -29.39 11.60
CA THR A 45 -33.04 -29.46 12.69
C THR A 45 -34.44 -29.83 12.22
N GLU A 46 -34.83 -29.37 11.03
CA GLU A 46 -36.12 -29.68 10.37
C GLU A 46 -36.17 -31.06 9.70
N MET A 47 -35.03 -31.75 9.57
CA MET A 47 -34.98 -33.09 8.97
C MET A 47 -35.86 -34.07 9.75
N LYS A 48 -36.60 -34.93 9.05
CA LYS A 48 -37.40 -35.98 9.70
C LYS A 48 -36.50 -37.04 10.31
N LEU A 49 -36.92 -37.60 11.44
CA LEU A 49 -36.21 -38.67 12.13
C LEU A 49 -35.98 -39.87 11.20
N ASN A 50 -37.00 -40.29 10.44
CA ASN A 50 -36.87 -41.40 9.50
C ASN A 50 -35.87 -41.09 8.37
N ASP A 51 -35.81 -39.85 7.88
CA ASP A 51 -34.82 -39.45 6.88
C ASP A 51 -33.40 -39.45 7.45
N PHE A 52 -33.25 -39.02 8.70
CA PHE A 52 -31.99 -39.08 9.43
C PHE A 52 -31.53 -40.53 9.61
N LEU A 53 -32.41 -41.42 10.06
CA LEU A 53 -32.11 -42.85 10.25
C LEU A 53 -31.71 -43.49 8.93
N ARG A 54 -32.45 -43.22 7.85
CA ARG A 54 -32.11 -43.69 6.50
C ARG A 54 -30.72 -43.20 6.06
N SER A 55 -30.41 -41.94 6.31
CA SER A 55 -29.15 -41.31 5.88
C SER A 55 -27.92 -41.75 6.69
N ASN A 56 -28.10 -42.13 7.96
CA ASN A 56 -26.98 -42.43 8.87
C ASN A 56 -26.87 -43.90 9.27
N LEU A 57 -27.98 -44.65 9.32
CA LEU A 57 -28.05 -46.02 9.85
C LEU A 57 -28.68 -47.05 8.87
N GLY A 58 -29.35 -46.59 7.80
CA GLY A 58 -29.94 -47.45 6.77
C GLY A 58 -31.46 -47.66 6.92
N GLU A 59 -32.08 -48.33 5.93
CA GLU A 59 -33.55 -48.47 5.84
C GLU A 59 -34.18 -49.39 6.90
N GLU A 60 -33.38 -50.28 7.50
CA GLU A 60 -33.84 -51.29 8.49
C GLU A 60 -34.42 -50.68 9.78
N TRP A 61 -34.09 -49.41 10.07
CA TRP A 61 -34.42 -48.76 11.34
C TRP A 61 -35.59 -47.77 11.25
N ILE A 62 -36.26 -47.72 10.09
CA ILE A 62 -37.39 -46.81 9.86
C ILE A 62 -38.64 -47.31 10.60
N LEU A 63 -39.35 -46.40 11.26
CA LEU A 63 -40.59 -46.70 11.98
C LEU A 63 -41.73 -45.85 11.44
N ASP A 64 -42.81 -46.48 10.98
CA ASP A 64 -44.00 -45.80 10.44
C ASP A 64 -44.64 -44.86 11.48
N THR A 65 -44.52 -45.17 12.76
CA THR A 65 -45.06 -44.34 13.86
C THR A 65 -44.35 -43.00 14.02
N ASN A 66 -43.15 -42.82 13.45
CA ASN A 66 -42.32 -41.63 13.61
C ASN A 66 -42.20 -40.78 12.33
N GLU A 67 -43.07 -41.02 11.34
CA GLU A 67 -43.02 -40.36 10.02
C GLU A 67 -43.01 -38.82 10.11
N ASN A 68 -43.68 -38.24 11.12
CA ASN A 68 -43.79 -36.80 11.28
C ASN A 68 -42.80 -36.17 12.28
N VAL A 69 -42.01 -36.97 12.99
CA VAL A 69 -41.09 -36.49 14.04
C VAL A 69 -39.88 -35.80 13.39
N THR A 70 -39.59 -34.56 13.77
CA THR A 70 -38.37 -33.86 13.35
C THR A 70 -37.20 -34.21 14.28
N MET A 71 -35.98 -34.11 13.76
CA MET A 71 -34.78 -34.29 14.57
C MET A 71 -34.69 -33.26 15.70
N GLY A 72 -35.14 -32.02 15.48
CA GLY A 72 -35.23 -31.01 16.54
C GLY A 72 -36.05 -31.49 17.75
N ASN A 73 -37.24 -32.05 17.51
CA ASN A 73 -38.09 -32.59 18.57
C ASN A 73 -37.50 -33.86 19.19
N PHE A 74 -36.96 -34.75 18.34
CA PHE A 74 -36.36 -36.00 18.81
C PHE A 74 -35.18 -35.75 19.76
N VAL A 75 -34.32 -34.79 19.46
CA VAL A 75 -33.14 -34.46 20.28
C VAL A 75 -33.51 -33.91 21.66
N GLN A 76 -34.68 -33.29 21.82
CA GLN A 76 -35.13 -32.77 23.12
C GLN A 76 -35.51 -33.89 24.10
N ASP A 77 -36.21 -34.93 23.61
CA ASP A 77 -36.61 -36.09 24.40
C ASP A 77 -36.63 -37.37 23.55
N PRO A 78 -35.45 -37.98 23.29
CA PRO A 78 -35.35 -39.16 22.42
C PRO A 78 -36.13 -40.38 22.95
N GLU A 79 -36.16 -40.54 24.27
CA GLU A 79 -36.82 -41.64 24.98
C GLU A 79 -38.35 -41.59 24.82
N MET A 80 -38.93 -40.43 24.50
CA MET A 80 -40.34 -40.28 24.15
C MET A 80 -40.70 -41.02 22.85
N PHE A 81 -39.83 -40.95 21.84
CA PHE A 81 -40.10 -41.44 20.48
C PHE A 81 -39.51 -42.83 20.20
N LEU A 82 -38.50 -43.24 20.96
CA LEU A 82 -37.78 -44.49 20.72
C LEU A 82 -37.44 -45.21 22.02
N LYS A 83 -38.10 -46.36 22.26
CA LYS A 83 -37.89 -47.17 23.48
C LYS A 83 -36.74 -48.17 23.37
N ASN A 84 -36.20 -48.41 22.18
CA ASN A 84 -35.09 -49.34 21.98
C ASN A 84 -33.76 -48.71 22.46
N GLU A 85 -33.29 -49.13 23.64
CA GLU A 85 -32.09 -48.56 24.28
C GLU A 85 -30.81 -48.76 23.44
N ILE A 86 -30.66 -49.89 22.76
CA ILE A 86 -29.47 -50.19 21.94
C ILE A 86 -29.41 -49.24 20.75
N LEU A 87 -30.53 -49.13 20.02
CA LEU A 87 -30.64 -48.22 18.88
C LEU A 87 -30.47 -46.76 19.32
N LEU A 88 -31.06 -46.38 20.46
CA LEU A 88 -30.92 -45.05 21.00
C LEU A 88 -29.47 -44.71 21.33
N ARG A 89 -28.73 -45.64 21.94
CA ARG A 89 -27.31 -45.48 22.22
C ARG A 89 -26.49 -45.32 20.92
N THR A 90 -26.82 -46.10 19.89
CA THR A 90 -26.18 -45.99 18.56
C THR A 90 -26.45 -44.62 17.93
N ILE A 91 -27.69 -44.13 17.99
CA ILE A 91 -28.06 -42.79 17.49
C ILE A 91 -27.30 -41.71 18.26
N LYS A 92 -27.32 -41.74 19.61
CA LYS A 92 -26.63 -40.76 20.47
C LYS A 92 -25.11 -40.75 20.25
N ALA A 93 -24.53 -41.90 19.89
CA ALA A 93 -23.11 -42.01 19.57
C ALA A 93 -22.75 -41.44 18.17
N SER A 94 -23.73 -41.22 17.28
CA SER A 94 -23.47 -40.74 15.93
C SER A 94 -23.02 -39.26 15.91
N PRO A 95 -22.03 -38.89 15.06
CA PRO A 95 -21.58 -37.49 14.95
C PRO A 95 -22.71 -36.52 14.57
N SER A 96 -23.61 -36.95 13.68
CA SER A 96 -24.74 -36.16 13.21
C SER A 96 -25.72 -35.84 14.34
N TYR A 97 -26.01 -36.79 15.23
CA TYR A 97 -26.86 -36.54 16.41
C TYR A 97 -26.16 -35.60 17.40
N GLN A 98 -24.87 -35.83 17.70
CA GLN A 98 -24.11 -35.00 18.64
C GLN A 98 -24.08 -33.53 18.20
N VAL A 99 -24.01 -33.28 16.89
CA VAL A 99 -24.09 -31.93 16.32
C VAL A 99 -25.46 -31.30 16.61
N LEU A 100 -26.55 -32.01 16.33
CA LEU A 100 -27.91 -31.48 16.55
C LEU A 100 -28.21 -31.27 18.03
N GLU A 101 -27.74 -32.18 18.89
CA GLU A 101 -27.77 -32.05 20.35
C GLU A 101 -27.03 -30.80 20.83
N ALA A 102 -25.81 -30.58 20.32
CA ALA A 102 -25.04 -29.39 20.65
C ALA A 102 -25.73 -28.10 20.20
N ILE A 103 -26.29 -28.05 18.99
CA ILE A 103 -27.02 -26.87 18.48
C ILE A 103 -28.21 -26.56 19.38
N ASN A 104 -29.05 -27.56 19.66
CA ASN A 104 -30.24 -27.41 20.48
C ASN A 104 -29.89 -26.88 21.88
N LYS A 105 -28.89 -27.51 22.52
CA LYS A 105 -28.37 -27.09 23.82
C LYS A 105 -27.85 -25.65 23.81
N LEU A 106 -26.98 -25.31 22.85
CA LEU A 106 -26.39 -23.98 22.76
C LEU A 106 -27.46 -22.89 22.54
N HIS A 107 -28.48 -23.16 21.73
CA HIS A 107 -29.61 -22.25 21.54
C HIS A 107 -30.42 -22.04 22.82
N HIS A 108 -30.68 -23.10 23.60
CA HIS A 108 -31.34 -22.99 24.90
C HIS A 108 -30.53 -22.18 25.91
N GLU A 109 -29.20 -22.22 25.81
CA GLU A 109 -28.27 -21.45 26.64
C GLU A 109 -27.95 -20.06 26.07
N GLY A 110 -28.62 -19.64 24.99
CA GLY A 110 -28.49 -18.32 24.38
C GLY A 110 -27.21 -18.10 23.57
N VAL A 111 -26.52 -19.18 23.17
CA VAL A 111 -25.29 -19.15 22.37
C VAL A 111 -25.64 -19.43 20.91
N PHE A 112 -25.74 -18.35 20.11
CA PHE A 112 -26.13 -18.43 18.70
C PHE A 112 -24.96 -18.19 17.74
N SER A 113 -23.92 -17.48 18.18
CA SER A 113 -22.80 -17.04 17.35
C SER A 113 -21.44 -17.53 17.86
N LEU A 114 -20.46 -17.58 16.96
CA LEU A 114 -19.07 -17.94 17.30
C LEU A 114 -18.45 -16.96 18.33
N GLY A 115 -18.82 -15.68 18.26
CA GLY A 115 -18.42 -14.65 19.22
C GLY A 115 -19.00 -14.88 20.62
N GLN A 116 -20.23 -15.39 20.73
CA GLN A 116 -20.82 -15.82 22.00
C GLN A 116 -20.16 -17.11 22.49
N TRP A 117 -19.95 -18.10 21.61
CA TRP A 117 -19.21 -19.32 21.93
C TRP A 117 -17.84 -19.02 22.53
N ARG A 118 -17.12 -18.00 22.03
CA ARG A 118 -15.84 -17.58 22.60
C ARG A 118 -15.92 -17.30 24.10
N LYS A 119 -16.94 -16.58 24.54
CA LYS A 119 -17.14 -16.11 25.93
C LYS A 119 -17.91 -17.09 26.81
N TYR A 120 -18.54 -18.08 26.20
CA TYR A 120 -19.35 -19.07 26.90
C TYR A 120 -18.50 -19.98 27.79
N GLU A 121 -18.91 -20.13 29.05
CA GLU A 121 -18.16 -20.90 30.07
C GLU A 121 -18.51 -22.39 30.05
N GLY A 122 -19.75 -22.76 29.69
CA GLY A 122 -20.26 -24.14 29.70
C GLY A 122 -19.72 -25.06 28.59
N LYS A 123 -18.58 -24.74 27.98
CA LYS A 123 -18.01 -25.48 26.84
C LYS A 123 -17.81 -26.96 27.14
N ASP A 124 -17.46 -27.30 28.37
CA ASP A 124 -17.24 -28.70 28.79
C ASP A 124 -18.49 -29.55 28.84
N THR A 125 -19.66 -28.91 28.82
CA THR A 125 -20.95 -29.59 28.78
C THR A 125 -21.37 -29.98 27.35
N VAL A 126 -20.66 -29.49 26.33
CA VAL A 126 -20.89 -29.81 24.92
C VAL A 126 -20.03 -31.02 24.55
N THR A 127 -20.62 -31.96 23.81
CA THR A 127 -19.97 -33.18 23.36
C THR A 127 -18.64 -32.88 22.63
N PRO A 128 -17.58 -33.69 22.81
CA PRO A 128 -16.24 -33.35 22.30
C PRO A 128 -16.16 -33.04 20.81
N PHE A 129 -16.94 -33.74 19.96
CA PHE A 129 -16.90 -33.59 18.51
C PHE A 129 -17.41 -32.20 18.04
N PRO A 130 -18.64 -31.76 18.37
CA PRO A 130 -19.10 -30.40 18.07
C PRO A 130 -18.23 -29.30 18.67
N ARG A 131 -17.80 -29.48 19.93
CA ARG A 131 -16.91 -28.55 20.63
C ARG A 131 -15.58 -28.38 19.89
N GLY A 132 -15.00 -29.48 19.41
CA GLY A 132 -13.78 -29.49 18.62
C GLY A 132 -13.92 -28.70 17.32
N LYS A 133 -15.04 -28.88 16.60
CA LYS A 133 -15.35 -28.10 15.38
C LYS A 133 -15.43 -26.59 15.67
N LEU A 134 -16.22 -26.18 16.65
CA LEU A 134 -16.38 -24.76 17.01
C LEU A 134 -15.05 -24.13 17.44
N ASN A 135 -14.23 -24.84 18.22
CA ASN A 135 -12.92 -24.35 18.64
C ASN A 135 -11.92 -24.25 17.48
N ALA A 136 -11.93 -25.20 16.55
CA ALA A 136 -11.07 -25.15 15.37
C ALA A 136 -11.38 -23.92 14.51
N VAL A 137 -12.67 -23.66 14.26
CA VAL A 137 -13.11 -22.48 13.52
C VAL A 137 -12.82 -21.19 14.29
N LEU A 138 -13.10 -21.14 15.60
CA LEU A 138 -12.76 -19.98 16.43
C LEU A 138 -11.28 -19.64 16.37
N SER A 139 -10.40 -20.64 16.47
CA SER A 139 -8.95 -20.43 16.35
C SER A 139 -8.54 -19.94 14.97
N GLN A 140 -9.20 -20.37 13.89
CA GLN A 140 -8.97 -19.85 12.55
C GLN A 140 -9.34 -18.37 12.47
N VAL A 141 -10.56 -18.01 12.88
CA VAL A 141 -11.04 -16.60 12.84
C VAL A 141 -10.13 -15.70 13.68
N GLN A 142 -9.66 -16.16 14.84
CA GLN A 142 -8.72 -15.40 15.66
C GLN A 142 -7.37 -15.14 14.97
N ARG A 143 -6.83 -16.13 14.25
CA ARG A 143 -5.61 -15.93 13.47
C ARG A 143 -5.82 -14.90 12.37
N GLU A 144 -6.92 -14.99 11.64
CA GLU A 144 -7.25 -14.02 10.57
C GLU A 144 -7.40 -12.59 11.12
N ILE A 145 -8.00 -12.43 12.31
CA ILE A 145 -8.08 -11.13 12.99
C ILE A 145 -6.68 -10.60 13.33
N ILE A 146 -5.83 -11.43 13.96
CA ILE A 146 -4.46 -11.04 14.33
C ILE A 146 -3.65 -10.67 13.09
N GLU A 147 -3.71 -11.47 12.03
CA GLU A 147 -3.03 -11.20 10.76
C GLU A 147 -3.53 -9.91 10.10
N ALA A 148 -4.82 -9.62 10.18
CA ALA A 148 -5.38 -8.34 9.71
C ALA A 148 -4.89 -7.15 10.55
N GLU A 149 -4.83 -7.28 11.88
CA GLU A 149 -4.29 -6.25 12.78
C GLU A 149 -2.80 -6.01 12.52
N GLU A 150 -1.99 -7.07 12.42
CA GLU A 150 -0.55 -6.98 12.14
C GLU A 150 -0.24 -6.37 10.77
N ARG A 151 -1.05 -6.64 9.75
CA ARG A 151 -0.92 -5.98 8.45
C ARG A 151 -1.16 -4.48 8.61
N LEU A 152 -2.22 -4.08 9.30
CA LEU A 152 -2.50 -2.66 9.53
C LEU A 152 -1.42 -1.97 10.35
N ILE A 153 -0.88 -2.63 11.38
CA ILE A 153 0.22 -2.09 12.19
C ILE A 153 1.47 -1.88 11.33
N ARG A 154 1.90 -2.93 10.60
CA ARG A 154 3.09 -2.84 9.74
C ARG A 154 2.95 -1.76 8.69
N GLU A 155 1.81 -1.72 8.03
CA GLU A 155 1.57 -0.69 7.03
C GLU A 155 1.50 0.70 7.69
N ALA A 156 0.89 0.86 8.87
CA ALA A 156 0.86 2.13 9.61
C ALA A 156 2.24 2.59 10.10
N GLU A 157 3.11 1.67 10.52
CA GLU A 157 4.48 1.96 10.94
C GLU A 157 5.35 2.37 9.74
N GLU A 158 5.24 1.66 8.63
CA GLU A 158 5.93 2.03 7.39
C GLU A 158 5.46 3.41 6.90
N ARG A 159 4.15 3.68 6.99
CA ARG A 159 3.56 5.00 6.69
C ARG A 159 4.10 6.09 7.60
N ARG A 160 4.14 5.85 8.91
CA ARG A 160 4.69 6.80 9.88
C ARG A 160 6.17 7.08 9.60
N ARG A 161 6.95 6.06 9.23
CA ARG A 161 8.35 6.24 8.84
C ARG A 161 8.47 7.14 7.60
N ARG A 162 7.71 6.88 6.54
CA ARG A 162 7.71 7.74 5.33
C ARG A 162 7.29 9.18 5.63
N ALA A 163 6.24 9.38 6.43
CA ALA A 163 5.78 10.70 6.84
C ALA A 163 6.83 11.44 7.70
N GLN A 164 7.55 10.74 8.60
CA GLN A 164 8.62 11.33 9.41
C GLN A 164 9.88 11.65 8.62
N GLU A 165 10.20 10.85 7.61
CA GLU A 165 11.31 11.11 6.67
C GLU A 165 10.94 12.20 5.65
N MET A 166 9.64 12.42 5.40
CA MET A 166 9.17 13.44 4.47
C MET A 166 9.45 14.84 5.01
N LYS A 167 10.35 15.54 4.33
CA LYS A 167 10.62 16.95 4.57
C LYS A 167 9.76 17.77 3.62
N VAL A 168 8.82 18.54 4.15
CA VAL A 168 8.04 19.51 3.35
C VAL A 168 9.02 20.52 2.76
N THR A 169 9.17 20.45 1.44
CA THR A 169 10.02 21.34 0.63
C THR A 169 9.15 21.98 -0.43
N ILE A 170 9.59 23.11 -0.98
CA ILE A 170 8.80 23.82 -2.01
C ILE A 170 8.57 22.96 -3.27
N SER A 171 9.43 21.97 -3.52
CA SER A 171 9.30 21.01 -4.63
C SER A 171 8.42 19.80 -4.32
N ALA A 172 7.93 19.64 -3.09
CA ALA A 172 7.12 18.49 -2.71
C ALA A 172 5.81 18.43 -3.51
N ASN A 173 5.37 17.21 -3.84
CA ASN A 173 4.09 16.96 -4.50
C ASN A 173 2.94 17.42 -3.58
N ILE A 174 1.90 18.04 -4.16
CA ILE A 174 0.70 18.47 -3.42
C ILE A 174 -0.02 17.30 -2.73
N GLU A 175 0.01 16.11 -3.33
CA GLU A 175 -0.59 14.89 -2.76
C GLU A 175 0.13 14.50 -1.47
N ASP A 176 1.45 14.36 -1.52
CA ASP A 176 2.27 14.05 -0.35
C ASP A 176 2.11 15.09 0.77
N VAL A 177 1.86 16.35 0.41
CA VAL A 177 1.68 17.45 1.37
C VAL A 177 0.30 17.39 2.02
N LEU A 178 -0.75 17.18 1.23
CA LEU A 178 -2.13 17.12 1.72
C LEU A 178 -2.37 15.90 2.60
N PHE A 179 -1.80 14.76 2.22
CA PHE A 179 -1.86 13.55 3.03
C PHE A 179 -0.71 13.45 4.03
N ARG A 180 0.25 14.38 4.04
CA ARG A 180 1.48 14.35 4.88
C ARG A 180 2.26 13.03 4.76
N GLY A 181 2.24 12.39 3.58
CA GLY A 181 2.78 11.04 3.38
C GLY A 181 2.05 9.95 4.18
N GLU A 182 0.91 10.27 4.79
CA GLU A 182 -0.03 9.30 5.33
C GLU A 182 -0.79 8.65 4.16
N PHE A 183 -1.32 7.46 4.40
CA PHE A 183 -2.02 6.69 3.39
C PHE A 183 -3.53 6.86 3.52
N HIS A 184 -4.21 6.79 2.39
CA HIS A 184 -5.64 6.96 2.28
C HIS A 184 -6.40 5.81 2.96
N VAL A 185 -7.20 6.13 3.98
CA VAL A 185 -8.13 5.22 4.64
C VAL A 185 -9.13 4.64 3.65
N ASN A 186 -9.47 5.36 2.59
CA ASN A 186 -10.35 4.93 1.52
C ASN A 186 -9.86 3.68 0.76
N GLU A 187 -8.54 3.44 0.70
CA GLU A 187 -7.90 2.28 0.08
C GLU A 187 -7.87 1.05 0.98
N LYS A 188 -8.44 1.12 2.19
CA LYS A 188 -8.58 -0.06 3.05
C LYS A 188 -9.61 -1.03 2.47
N LYS A 189 -9.36 -2.32 2.68
CA LYS A 189 -10.30 -3.37 2.26
C LYS A 189 -11.54 -3.40 3.15
N LEU A 190 -12.71 -3.51 2.53
CA LEU A 190 -14.00 -3.61 3.20
C LEU A 190 -14.04 -4.79 4.18
N ASN A 191 -13.61 -5.98 3.76
CA ASN A 191 -13.67 -7.16 4.63
C ASN A 191 -12.75 -7.02 5.86
N ASP A 192 -11.57 -6.41 5.74
CA ASP A 192 -10.70 -6.14 6.88
C ASP A 192 -11.36 -5.14 7.85
N PHE A 193 -12.00 -4.07 7.33
CA PHE A 193 -12.77 -3.13 8.13
C PHE A 193 -13.93 -3.81 8.88
N LEU A 194 -14.72 -4.63 8.18
CA LEU A 194 -15.85 -5.34 8.78
C LEU A 194 -15.41 -6.40 9.80
N LEU A 195 -14.32 -7.11 9.52
CA LEU A 195 -13.73 -8.08 10.43
C LEU A 195 -13.31 -7.41 11.73
N LEU A 196 -12.54 -6.33 11.65
CA LEU A 196 -11.95 -5.67 12.81
C LEU A 196 -12.93 -4.81 13.61
N ARG A 197 -13.90 -4.18 12.95
CA ARG A 197 -14.84 -3.26 13.62
C ARG A 197 -16.17 -3.90 14.01
N PHE A 198 -16.58 -4.95 13.30
CA PHE A 198 -17.90 -5.57 13.47
C PHE A 198 -17.82 -7.09 13.66
N GLY A 199 -16.64 -7.65 13.93
CA GLY A 199 -16.47 -9.10 14.13
C GLY A 199 -16.79 -9.91 12.87
N GLY A 200 -16.68 -9.28 11.70
CA GLY A 200 -16.98 -9.85 10.39
C GLY A 200 -18.45 -9.81 10.00
N LYS A 201 -19.28 -9.06 10.75
CA LYS A 201 -20.66 -8.83 10.35
C LYS A 201 -20.71 -8.12 8.99
N GLY A 202 -21.45 -8.70 8.05
CA GLY A 202 -21.53 -8.19 6.67
C GLY A 202 -20.37 -8.59 5.76
N VAL A 203 -19.41 -9.40 6.23
CA VAL A 203 -18.34 -9.94 5.38
C VAL A 203 -18.93 -10.89 4.35
N VAL A 204 -18.49 -10.72 3.10
CA VAL A 204 -18.85 -11.60 1.99
C VAL A 204 -17.57 -11.92 1.21
N ALA A 205 -17.40 -13.19 0.82
CA ALA A 205 -16.21 -13.65 0.11
C ALA A 205 -15.97 -12.92 -1.24
N THR A 206 -17.03 -12.41 -1.87
CA THR A 206 -16.94 -11.63 -3.11
C THR A 206 -16.35 -10.23 -2.92
N ASN A 207 -16.31 -9.73 -1.68
CA ASN A 207 -15.92 -8.35 -1.37
C ASN A 207 -14.45 -8.23 -0.91
N ARG A 208 -13.64 -9.28 -1.06
CA ARG A 208 -12.22 -9.31 -0.59
C ARG A 208 -11.35 -8.19 -1.16
N SER A 209 -11.63 -7.74 -2.37
CA SER A 209 -10.89 -6.67 -3.06
C SER A 209 -11.61 -5.33 -3.06
N VAL A 210 -12.77 -5.22 -2.41
CA VAL A 210 -13.54 -3.97 -2.38
C VAL A 210 -12.87 -3.01 -1.41
N LEU A 211 -12.59 -1.80 -1.88
CA LEU A 211 -12.03 -0.71 -1.09
C LEU A 211 -13.15 0.09 -0.40
N LEU A 212 -12.81 0.82 0.65
CA LEU A 212 -13.78 1.62 1.38
C LEU A 212 -14.33 2.78 0.54
N GLU A 213 -13.53 3.41 -0.33
CA GLU A 213 -14.05 4.43 -1.26
C GLU A 213 -15.22 3.94 -2.10
N GLU A 214 -15.11 2.73 -2.66
CA GLU A 214 -16.15 2.15 -3.50
C GLU A 214 -17.34 1.68 -2.66
N PHE A 215 -17.09 1.10 -1.49
CA PHE A 215 -18.14 0.67 -0.56
C PHE A 215 -19.03 1.83 -0.11
N PHE A 216 -18.45 2.97 0.26
CA PHE A 216 -19.23 4.09 0.80
C PHE A 216 -20.04 4.86 -0.25
N LYS A 217 -19.83 4.62 -1.56
CA LYS A 217 -20.71 5.13 -2.63
C LYS A 217 -22.07 4.47 -2.60
N ASP A 218 -22.12 3.15 -2.43
CA ASP A 218 -23.36 2.37 -2.33
C ASP A 218 -23.19 1.13 -1.41
N PRO A 219 -23.33 1.31 -0.09
CA PRO A 219 -23.14 0.21 0.87
C PRO A 219 -24.10 -0.97 0.67
N ALA A 220 -25.32 -0.72 0.15
CA ALA A 220 -26.35 -1.73 -0.04
C ALA A 220 -26.01 -2.73 -1.15
N ARG A 221 -25.16 -2.32 -2.11
CA ARG A 221 -24.63 -3.19 -3.15
C ARG A 221 -23.70 -4.28 -2.60
N TYR A 222 -22.96 -3.98 -1.55
CA TYR A 222 -21.95 -4.87 -0.98
C TYR A 222 -22.46 -5.67 0.22
N ILE A 223 -23.33 -5.07 1.05
CA ILE A 223 -24.00 -5.73 2.17
C ILE A 223 -25.49 -5.80 1.84
N ARG A 224 -25.91 -6.92 1.23
CA ARG A 224 -27.29 -7.12 0.76
C ARG A 224 -28.30 -7.34 1.89
N ASP A 225 -27.84 -7.80 3.05
CA ASP A 225 -28.69 -7.91 4.23
C ASP A 225 -28.95 -6.52 4.81
N ALA A 226 -30.16 -6.01 4.58
CA ALA A 226 -30.56 -4.68 5.01
C ALA A 226 -30.59 -4.54 6.54
N GLY A 227 -30.91 -5.61 7.28
CA GLY A 227 -30.90 -5.59 8.75
C GLY A 227 -29.48 -5.42 9.28
N VAL A 228 -28.55 -6.25 8.79
CA VAL A 228 -27.13 -6.16 9.13
C VAL A 228 -26.54 -4.81 8.77
N LEU A 229 -26.81 -4.30 7.56
CA LEU A 229 -26.32 -3.01 7.13
C LEU A 229 -26.85 -1.87 8.02
N ASN A 230 -28.13 -1.91 8.38
CA ASN A 230 -28.73 -0.88 9.23
C ASN A 230 -28.11 -0.89 10.63
N GLU A 231 -27.90 -2.06 11.23
CA GLU A 231 -27.20 -2.18 12.51
C GLU A 231 -25.79 -1.57 12.45
N ILE A 232 -25.01 -1.92 11.42
CA ILE A 232 -23.66 -1.37 11.22
C ILE A 232 -23.71 0.16 11.10
N LYS A 233 -24.63 0.70 10.32
CA LYS A 233 -24.80 2.15 10.09
C LYS A 233 -25.10 2.94 11.35
N THR A 234 -25.78 2.36 12.33
CA THR A 234 -26.06 3.04 13.61
C THR A 234 -24.85 3.23 14.51
N THR A 235 -23.71 2.59 14.19
CA THR A 235 -22.51 2.66 15.02
C THR A 235 -21.66 3.89 14.74
N HIS A 236 -21.09 4.47 15.78
CA HIS A 236 -20.12 5.57 15.65
C HIS A 236 -18.88 5.17 14.83
N CYS A 237 -18.46 3.90 14.88
CA CYS A 237 -17.34 3.40 14.08
C CYS A 237 -17.60 3.51 12.57
N TYR A 238 -18.83 3.21 12.13
CA TYR A 238 -19.22 3.37 10.73
C TYR A 238 -19.22 4.84 10.32
N TRP A 239 -19.91 5.70 11.07
CA TRP A 239 -20.02 7.12 10.75
C TRP A 239 -18.65 7.81 10.69
N ARG A 240 -17.77 7.52 11.64
CA ARG A 240 -16.40 8.07 11.65
C ARG A 240 -15.64 7.63 10.40
N MET A 241 -15.71 6.35 10.06
CA MET A 241 -15.01 5.82 8.89
C MET A 241 -15.55 6.40 7.58
N GLU A 242 -16.87 6.46 7.43
CA GLU A 242 -17.53 7.05 6.26
C GLU A 242 -17.12 8.52 6.08
N SER A 243 -17.09 9.28 7.18
CA SER A 243 -16.71 10.70 7.15
C SER A 243 -15.25 10.86 6.70
N THR A 244 -14.32 10.09 7.28
CA THR A 244 -12.90 10.13 6.89
C THR A 244 -12.71 9.79 5.42
N VAL A 245 -13.34 8.72 4.93
CA VAL A 245 -13.22 8.32 3.53
C VAL A 245 -13.77 9.39 2.59
N LYS A 246 -14.89 10.03 2.93
CA LYS A 246 -15.46 11.13 2.15
C LYS A 246 -14.54 12.36 2.13
N GLU A 247 -13.92 12.71 3.26
CA GLU A 247 -12.95 13.80 3.33
C GLU A 247 -11.72 13.52 2.45
N GLU A 248 -11.19 12.30 2.47
CA GLU A 248 -10.06 11.90 1.61
C GLU A 248 -10.44 11.95 0.13
N MET A 249 -11.61 11.42 -0.25
CA MET A 249 -12.10 11.48 -1.64
C MET A 249 -12.27 12.92 -2.14
N ASN A 250 -12.75 13.83 -1.28
CA ASN A 250 -12.83 15.26 -1.62
C ASN A 250 -11.43 15.87 -1.84
N THR A 251 -10.44 15.43 -1.06
CA THR A 251 -9.05 15.87 -1.19
C THR A 251 -8.43 15.36 -2.50
N GLU A 252 -8.64 14.10 -2.83
CA GLU A 252 -8.21 13.50 -4.11
C GLU A 252 -8.85 14.18 -5.31
N GLU A 253 -10.13 14.56 -5.18
CA GLU A 253 -10.80 15.35 -6.20
C GLU A 253 -10.15 16.71 -6.42
N ASP A 254 -9.80 17.41 -5.33
CA ASP A 254 -9.09 18.67 -5.42
C ASP A 254 -7.71 18.50 -6.06
N ILE A 255 -6.96 17.45 -5.69
CA ILE A 255 -5.67 17.11 -6.31
C ILE A 255 -5.84 16.89 -7.81
N ARG A 256 -6.85 16.12 -8.21
CA ARG A 256 -7.15 15.86 -9.64
C ARG A 256 -7.42 17.14 -10.41
N LYS A 257 -8.19 18.07 -9.81
CA LYS A 257 -8.48 19.38 -10.40
C LYS A 257 -7.20 20.23 -10.50
N LEU A 258 -6.34 20.21 -9.50
CA LEU A 258 -5.05 20.91 -9.52
C LEU A 258 -4.11 20.34 -10.58
N HIS A 259 -4.00 19.00 -10.69
CA HIS A 259 -3.23 18.34 -11.73
C HIS A 259 -3.70 18.69 -13.14
N TYR A 260 -5.02 18.76 -13.36
CA TYR A 260 -5.59 19.21 -14.63
C TYR A 260 -5.17 20.65 -14.99
N ASN A 261 -4.96 21.50 -13.98
CA ASN A 261 -4.44 22.87 -14.12
C ASN A 261 -2.90 22.94 -14.00
N HIS A 262 -2.19 21.82 -14.15
CA HIS A 262 -0.74 21.70 -14.08
C HIS A 262 -0.10 22.11 -12.73
N VAL A 263 -0.89 22.17 -11.66
CA VAL A 263 -0.42 22.40 -10.29
C VAL A 263 -0.12 21.04 -9.65
N ILE A 264 1.14 20.62 -9.69
CA ILE A 264 1.59 19.30 -9.18
C ILE A 264 2.44 19.40 -7.90
N SER A 265 2.93 20.59 -7.55
CA SER A 265 3.85 20.80 -6.43
C SER A 265 3.47 22.02 -5.59
N LEU A 266 4.04 22.12 -4.38
CA LEU A 266 3.89 23.30 -3.52
C LEU A 266 4.36 24.60 -4.20
N LEU A 267 5.39 24.52 -5.05
CA LEU A 267 5.81 25.64 -5.89
C LEU A 267 4.73 25.99 -6.90
N GLY A 268 4.15 25.00 -7.58
CA GLY A 268 3.03 25.19 -8.49
C GLY A 268 1.84 25.86 -7.79
N TRP A 269 1.52 25.42 -6.58
CA TRP A 269 0.46 26.03 -5.76
C TRP A 269 0.77 27.48 -5.38
N SER A 270 2.03 27.75 -5.01
CA SER A 270 2.50 29.11 -4.66
C SER A 270 2.42 30.09 -5.84
N LEU A 271 2.51 29.60 -7.07
CA LEU A 271 2.44 30.37 -8.31
C LEU A 271 1.07 30.34 -8.98
N ALA A 272 0.12 29.56 -8.44
CA ALA A 272 -1.20 29.39 -9.02
C ALA A 272 -1.99 30.71 -9.00
N THR A 273 -2.76 30.97 -10.06
CA THR A 273 -3.60 32.16 -10.15
C THR A 273 -4.78 32.08 -9.17
N PRO A 274 -5.42 33.21 -8.82
CA PRO A 274 -6.62 33.19 -7.98
C PRO A 274 -7.72 32.29 -8.53
N GLU A 275 -7.91 32.24 -9.85
CA GLU A 275 -8.93 31.40 -10.49
C GLU A 275 -8.67 29.92 -10.22
N VAL A 276 -7.41 29.46 -10.34
CA VAL A 276 -7.04 28.07 -10.05
C VAL A 276 -7.21 27.73 -8.57
N ARG A 277 -6.92 28.68 -7.67
CA ARG A 277 -7.01 28.48 -6.21
C ARG A 277 -8.44 28.40 -5.69
N GLU A 278 -9.43 28.93 -6.42
CA GLU A 278 -10.85 28.85 -6.07
C GLU A 278 -11.52 27.54 -6.54
N ILE A 279 -10.82 26.70 -7.32
CA ILE A 279 -11.36 25.42 -7.82
C ILE A 279 -11.40 24.32 -6.73
N VAL A 280 -10.54 24.45 -5.71
CA VAL A 280 -10.40 23.48 -4.62
C VAL A 280 -11.19 23.88 -3.38
N HIS A 281 -11.47 22.93 -2.51
CA HIS A 281 -12.15 23.20 -1.25
C HIS A 281 -11.28 24.06 -0.31
N ASN A 282 -11.95 24.83 0.55
CA ASN A 282 -11.28 25.74 1.48
C ASN A 282 -10.31 25.02 2.44
N PHE A 283 -10.59 23.78 2.84
CA PHE A 283 -9.67 23.01 3.70
C PHE A 283 -8.37 22.67 2.97
N THR A 284 -8.45 22.26 1.69
CA THR A 284 -7.29 21.98 0.83
C THR A 284 -6.42 23.22 0.65
N LYS A 285 -7.07 24.36 0.37
CA LYS A 285 -6.43 25.66 0.26
C LYS A 285 -5.64 26.03 1.52
N GLN A 286 -6.29 25.94 2.69
CA GLN A 286 -5.67 26.23 3.98
C GLN A 286 -4.47 25.31 4.27
N SER A 287 -4.59 24.01 3.97
CA SER A 287 -3.51 23.03 4.15
C SER A 287 -2.30 23.32 3.26
N LEU A 288 -2.52 23.59 1.97
CA LEU A 288 -1.43 23.91 1.04
C LEU A 288 -0.77 25.25 1.38
N ASP A 289 -1.55 26.25 1.83
CA ASP A 289 -1.01 27.53 2.27
C ASP A 289 -0.15 27.41 3.54
N ALA A 290 -0.62 26.63 4.52
CA ALA A 290 0.15 26.35 5.72
C ALA A 290 1.48 25.62 5.39
N ALA A 291 1.44 24.64 4.49
CA ALA A 291 2.61 23.90 4.05
C ALA A 291 3.58 24.75 3.21
N ALA A 292 3.07 25.64 2.36
CA ALA A 292 3.91 26.58 1.60
C ALA A 292 4.62 27.56 2.55
N GLU A 293 3.92 28.06 3.58
CA GLU A 293 4.52 28.91 4.61
C GLU A 293 5.54 28.15 5.46
N GLU A 294 5.28 26.88 5.81
CA GLU A 294 6.26 26.03 6.48
C GLU A 294 7.51 25.81 5.63
N ALA A 295 7.35 25.53 4.33
CA ALA A 295 8.46 25.37 3.39
C ALA A 295 9.27 26.66 3.20
N ARG A 296 8.65 27.83 3.38
CA ARG A 296 9.30 29.15 3.31
C ARG A 296 10.01 29.56 4.58
N LYS A 297 9.61 29.05 5.75
CA LYS A 297 10.31 29.34 7.00
C LYS A 297 11.76 28.90 6.82
N PRO A 298 12.74 29.82 6.89
CA PRO A 298 14.13 29.42 6.86
C PRO A 298 14.33 28.47 8.03
N LYS A 299 14.62 27.21 7.71
CA LYS A 299 15.03 26.21 8.69
C LYS A 299 16.09 26.91 9.54
N LYS A 300 15.90 26.97 10.87
CA LYS A 300 16.94 27.40 11.81
C LYS A 300 18.20 26.73 11.31
N SER A 301 19.09 27.54 10.75
CA SER A 301 20.36 27.06 10.25
C SER A 301 21.01 26.42 11.47
N SER A 302 21.01 25.08 11.54
CA SER A 302 22.25 24.45 11.93
C SER A 302 23.27 25.12 11.01
N ALA A 303 24.25 25.79 11.62
CA ALA A 303 25.36 26.40 10.89
C ALA A 303 25.71 25.44 9.73
N PRO A 304 25.96 25.94 8.50
CA PRO A 304 26.30 25.06 7.40
C PRO A 304 27.32 24.07 7.96
N GLU A 305 26.98 22.77 7.99
CA GLU A 305 27.98 21.76 8.27
C GLU A 305 29.02 22.03 7.20
N LYS A 306 30.12 22.66 7.61
CA LYS A 306 31.29 22.76 6.76
C LYS A 306 31.53 21.30 6.40
N LEU A 307 31.34 20.95 5.14
CA LEU A 307 31.74 19.67 4.58
C LEU A 307 33.28 19.66 4.59
N GLU A 308 33.86 19.67 5.78
CA GLU A 308 35.28 19.63 6.06
C GLU A 308 35.77 18.31 5.48
N GLY A 309 36.62 18.39 4.46
CA GLY A 309 37.13 17.24 3.71
C GLY A 309 36.53 16.99 2.32
N CYS A 310 35.26 17.32 2.02
CA CYS A 310 34.65 16.90 0.72
C CYS A 310 35.16 17.68 -0.51
N TYR A 311 35.64 18.91 -0.32
CA TYR A 311 36.17 19.76 -1.40
C TYR A 311 37.66 20.06 -1.25
N GLU A 312 38.37 19.43 -0.30
CA GLU A 312 39.80 19.67 -0.08
C GLU A 312 40.65 19.39 -1.32
N SER A 313 40.28 18.39 -2.12
CA SER A 313 40.97 18.08 -3.37
C SER A 313 40.81 19.16 -4.43
N VAL A 314 39.68 19.88 -4.41
CA VAL A 314 39.42 21.01 -5.29
C VAL A 314 40.20 22.24 -4.79
N TYR A 315 40.17 22.50 -3.48
CA TYR A 315 40.86 23.64 -2.86
C TYR A 315 42.38 23.56 -2.95
N ASN A 316 42.95 22.35 -2.85
CA ASN A 316 44.40 22.13 -2.89
C ASN A 316 44.92 21.73 -4.27
N ALA A 317 44.12 21.87 -5.33
CA ALA A 317 44.54 21.50 -6.67
C ALA A 317 45.63 22.44 -7.21
N SER A 318 46.65 21.85 -7.84
CA SER A 318 47.71 22.59 -8.52
C SER A 318 47.27 22.97 -9.93
N TRP A 319 47.62 24.19 -10.34
CA TRP A 319 47.25 24.73 -11.65
C TRP A 319 48.38 24.55 -12.65
N HIS A 320 48.03 24.16 -13.86
CA HIS A 320 48.90 24.19 -15.02
C HIS A 320 48.13 24.73 -16.22
N HIS A 321 48.82 25.34 -17.17
CA HIS A 321 48.17 25.83 -18.40
C HIS A 321 49.09 25.65 -19.61
N VAL A 322 48.48 25.33 -20.74
CA VAL A 322 49.15 25.16 -22.02
C VAL A 322 49.01 26.46 -22.80
N VAL A 323 50.12 26.98 -23.31
CA VAL A 323 50.17 28.22 -24.08
C VAL A 323 50.78 27.97 -25.45
N GLU A 324 50.25 28.65 -26.47
CA GLU A 324 50.86 28.66 -27.80
C GLU A 324 52.10 29.56 -27.81
N VAL A 325 53.23 29.00 -28.27
CA VAL A 325 54.48 29.75 -28.40
C VAL A 325 54.43 30.59 -29.69
N PRO A 326 54.75 31.89 -29.65
CA PRO A 326 54.58 32.79 -30.80
C PRO A 326 55.35 32.39 -32.09
N ASP A 327 56.41 31.60 -31.97
CA ASP A 327 57.30 31.25 -33.09
C ASP A 327 56.89 29.97 -33.85
N GLY A 328 55.66 29.51 -33.67
CA GLY A 328 55.00 28.59 -34.60
C GLY A 328 55.44 27.13 -34.56
N ASN A 329 56.22 26.70 -33.56
CA ASN A 329 56.63 25.29 -33.45
C ASN A 329 56.55 24.77 -32.00
N GLY A 330 55.31 24.57 -31.52
CA GLY A 330 55.02 23.78 -30.31
C GLY A 330 54.15 24.49 -29.27
N MET A 331 53.44 23.68 -28.47
CA MET A 331 52.71 24.09 -27.27
C MET A 331 53.62 23.97 -26.04
N GLY A 332 53.65 24.98 -25.18
CA GLY A 332 54.40 24.98 -23.93
C GLY A 332 53.48 24.83 -22.73
N MET A 333 53.75 23.86 -21.85
CA MET A 333 53.09 23.70 -20.55
C MET A 333 53.77 24.62 -19.53
N LYS A 334 52.99 25.46 -18.85
CA LYS A 334 53.45 26.32 -17.74
C LYS A 334 52.76 25.92 -16.45
N GLU A 335 53.51 25.89 -15.36
CA GLU A 335 52.99 25.68 -14.01
C GLU A 335 52.42 26.99 -13.46
N GLY A 336 51.34 26.89 -12.69
CA GLY A 336 50.58 28.02 -12.16
C GLY A 336 49.39 28.43 -13.01
N LYS A 337 48.59 29.36 -12.47
CA LYS A 337 47.40 29.93 -13.11
C LYS A 337 47.80 30.93 -14.20
N PRO A 338 47.13 30.93 -15.37
CA PRO A 338 47.44 31.91 -16.42
C PRO A 338 47.15 33.34 -15.95
N GLU A 339 48.03 34.28 -16.31
CA GLU A 339 47.88 35.71 -15.96
C GLU A 339 46.68 36.38 -16.68
N GLN A 340 46.26 35.83 -17.83
CA GLN A 340 45.09 36.24 -18.59
C GLN A 340 44.23 35.02 -18.93
N SER A 341 42.95 35.05 -18.57
CA SER A 341 41.94 34.07 -18.97
C SER A 341 41.30 34.43 -20.31
N TRP A 342 40.49 33.53 -20.89
CA TRP A 342 39.76 33.82 -22.12
C TRP A 342 38.78 34.99 -21.94
N SER A 343 38.71 35.86 -22.96
CA SER A 343 37.75 36.98 -23.01
C SER A 343 36.45 36.55 -23.66
N TYR A 344 35.33 36.95 -23.07
CA TYR A 344 33.99 36.68 -23.59
C TYR A 344 33.18 37.96 -23.75
N LYS A 345 32.44 38.08 -24.85
CA LYS A 345 31.44 39.12 -25.08
C LYS A 345 30.05 38.57 -24.74
N ALA A 346 29.24 39.40 -24.09
CA ALA A 346 27.85 39.05 -23.79
C ALA A 346 26.98 39.22 -25.03
N VAL A 347 26.28 38.17 -25.43
CA VAL A 347 25.31 38.16 -26.53
C VAL A 347 24.00 37.56 -26.01
N GLY A 348 23.05 38.42 -25.63
CA GLY A 348 21.79 38.00 -25.01
C GLY A 348 22.00 37.34 -23.63
N GLU A 349 21.41 36.17 -23.41
CA GLU A 349 21.62 35.33 -22.19
C GLU A 349 22.82 34.38 -22.31
N THR A 350 23.61 34.50 -23.38
CA THR A 350 24.77 33.64 -23.67
C THR A 350 26.07 34.45 -23.80
N PHE A 351 27.21 33.77 -23.71
CA PHE A 351 28.53 34.35 -23.94
C PHE A 351 29.16 33.77 -25.20
N GLU A 352 29.80 34.60 -26.00
CA GLU A 352 30.64 34.19 -27.14
C GLU A 352 32.08 34.60 -26.88
N ARG A 353 33.03 33.80 -27.40
CA ARG A 353 34.46 34.07 -27.28
C ARG A 353 34.81 35.33 -28.08
N ASP A 354 35.54 36.25 -27.46
CA ASP A 354 35.93 37.52 -28.07
C ASP A 354 37.37 37.49 -28.58
N ASP A 355 37.54 37.03 -29.83
CA ASP A 355 38.86 36.93 -30.47
C ASP A 355 39.34 38.29 -31.05
N ALA A 356 38.51 39.33 -31.05
CA ALA A 356 38.82 40.63 -31.64
C ALA A 356 39.66 41.56 -30.74
N VAL A 357 39.82 41.22 -29.46
CA VAL A 357 40.59 41.98 -28.45
C VAL A 357 42.02 41.45 -28.31
N GLN A 358 42.36 40.36 -28.98
CA GLN A 358 43.64 39.67 -28.84
C GLN A 358 44.78 40.49 -29.46
N LYS A 359 45.64 41.08 -28.63
CA LYS A 359 46.85 41.76 -29.10
C LYS A 359 47.87 40.70 -29.54
N SER A 360 48.36 40.84 -30.78
CA SER A 360 49.45 40.05 -31.32
C SER A 360 50.65 40.06 -30.34
N GLY A 361 50.97 38.90 -29.77
CA GLY A 361 52.11 38.69 -28.86
C GLY A 361 51.76 38.28 -27.43
N GLU A 362 50.49 38.34 -26.99
CA GLU A 362 50.09 37.84 -25.67
C GLU A 362 49.83 36.33 -25.71
N ALA A 363 50.46 35.62 -24.77
CA ALA A 363 50.52 34.18 -24.74
C ALA A 363 49.23 33.61 -24.08
N THR A 364 48.14 33.53 -24.86
CA THR A 364 46.84 33.05 -24.37
C THR A 364 46.84 31.55 -24.09
N PRO A 365 46.26 31.09 -22.96
CA PRO A 365 46.13 29.68 -22.70
C PRO A 365 45.21 29.02 -23.74
N VAL A 366 45.56 27.81 -24.18
CA VAL A 366 44.70 26.96 -25.04
C VAL A 366 43.99 25.90 -24.20
N LEU A 367 44.57 25.53 -23.06
CA LEU A 367 43.98 24.59 -22.10
C LEU A 367 44.47 24.91 -20.69
N MET A 368 43.57 24.88 -19.71
CA MET A 368 43.93 24.86 -18.29
C MET A 368 43.81 23.43 -17.76
N VAL A 369 44.72 23.01 -16.89
CA VAL A 369 44.73 21.68 -16.28
C VAL A 369 44.83 21.85 -14.77
N LEU A 370 43.85 21.30 -14.06
CA LEU A 370 43.84 21.24 -12.60
C LEU A 370 44.27 19.85 -12.18
N THR A 371 45.28 19.75 -11.32
CA THR A 371 45.79 18.46 -10.85
C THR A 371 45.61 18.32 -9.34
N SER A 372 45.11 17.17 -8.89
CA SER A 372 44.87 16.90 -7.48
C SER A 372 45.28 15.48 -7.11
N ASP A 373 46.23 15.34 -6.18
CA ASP A 373 46.74 14.04 -5.72
C ASP A 373 45.66 13.15 -5.07
N ARG A 374 44.52 13.75 -4.69
CA ARG A 374 43.39 13.08 -4.05
C ARG A 374 42.23 12.79 -5.02
N GLY A 375 42.33 13.18 -6.29
CA GLY A 375 41.28 13.02 -7.29
C GLY A 375 40.06 13.96 -7.10
N TRP A 376 39.12 13.90 -8.05
CA TRP A 376 38.02 14.86 -8.16
C TRP A 376 36.70 14.34 -7.56
N PRO A 377 35.99 15.11 -6.71
CA PRO A 377 34.92 14.58 -5.86
C PRO A 377 33.62 14.21 -6.60
N TYR A 378 33.45 14.57 -7.87
CA TYR A 378 32.31 14.14 -8.69
C TYR A 378 32.67 14.07 -10.18
N THR A 379 33.02 12.88 -10.69
CA THR A 379 33.05 12.58 -12.13
C THR A 379 31.94 11.58 -12.44
N LEU A 380 30.73 12.09 -12.66
CA LEU A 380 29.61 11.30 -13.17
C LEU A 380 29.91 10.98 -14.64
N SER A 381 30.10 9.69 -14.94
CA SER A 381 30.55 9.09 -16.20
C SER A 381 32.07 8.98 -16.37
N VAL A 382 32.64 7.86 -15.92
CA VAL A 382 33.45 6.90 -16.70
C VAL A 382 33.75 5.73 -15.74
N LEU A 383 33.63 4.50 -16.22
CA LEU A 383 33.77 3.24 -15.46
C LEU A 383 35.22 2.91 -15.02
N HIS A 384 36.12 3.88 -15.10
CA HIS A 384 37.47 3.88 -14.55
C HIS A 384 37.72 5.32 -14.08
N GLY A 385 38.09 5.50 -12.81
CA GLY A 385 38.21 6.83 -12.19
C GLY A 385 38.96 7.82 -13.09
N ALA A 386 38.44 9.05 -13.19
CA ALA A 386 39.19 10.13 -13.79
C ALA A 386 40.53 10.24 -13.07
N GLY A 387 41.62 10.37 -13.83
CA GLY A 387 42.95 10.59 -13.25
C GLY A 387 42.98 11.84 -12.37
N ASN A 388 44.14 12.09 -11.78
CA ASN A 388 44.34 13.26 -10.91
C ASN A 388 44.17 14.60 -11.64
N ASP A 389 44.09 14.60 -12.97
CA ASP A 389 44.13 15.78 -13.82
C ASP A 389 42.77 16.06 -14.49
N LEU A 390 42.28 17.30 -14.37
CA LEU A 390 41.04 17.80 -14.95
C LEU A 390 41.36 18.92 -15.96
N CYS A 391 41.06 18.66 -17.24
CA CYS A 391 41.27 19.60 -18.32
C CYS A 391 40.07 20.55 -18.48
N VAL A 392 40.31 21.85 -18.29
CA VAL A 392 39.34 22.94 -18.48
C VAL A 392 39.65 23.64 -19.80
N ASN A 393 38.74 23.50 -20.76
CA ASN A 393 38.80 24.22 -22.02
C ASN A 393 37.91 25.49 -21.98
N THR A 394 37.94 26.26 -23.06
CA THR A 394 37.17 27.49 -23.24
C THR A 394 35.67 27.29 -23.02
N GLU A 395 35.10 26.17 -23.48
CA GLU A 395 33.66 25.92 -23.35
C GLU A 395 33.25 25.62 -21.91
N VAL A 396 34.08 24.88 -21.17
CA VAL A 396 33.83 24.59 -19.75
C VAL A 396 33.85 25.88 -18.93
N GLU A 397 34.82 26.77 -19.19
CA GLU A 397 34.87 28.07 -18.50
C GLU A 397 33.71 29.00 -18.93
N ARG A 398 33.32 28.99 -20.21
CA ARG A 398 32.16 29.76 -20.71
C ARG A 398 30.86 29.35 -20.03
N VAL A 399 30.57 28.05 -19.96
CA VAL A 399 29.40 27.51 -19.25
C VAL A 399 29.44 27.89 -17.78
N TRP A 400 30.61 27.84 -17.17
CA TRP A 400 30.79 28.28 -15.79
C TRP A 400 30.41 29.76 -15.58
N GLN A 401 30.80 30.67 -16.48
CA GLN A 401 30.44 32.09 -16.38
C GLN A 401 28.92 32.33 -16.51
N ILE A 402 28.21 31.49 -17.27
CA ILE A 402 26.74 31.50 -17.36
C ILE A 402 26.14 31.10 -16.01
N VAL A 403 26.59 29.98 -15.44
CA VAL A 403 26.09 29.47 -14.15
C VAL A 403 26.38 30.46 -13.00
N LYS A 404 27.54 31.12 -13.00
CA LYS A 404 27.92 32.13 -11.99
C LYS A 404 26.98 33.36 -12.01
N ARG A 405 26.40 33.69 -13.18
CA ARG A 405 25.55 34.90 -13.37
C ARG A 405 24.04 34.61 -13.45
N GLY A 406 23.60 33.35 -13.51
CA GLY A 406 22.19 32.97 -13.59
C GLY A 406 21.33 33.30 -12.34
N PRO A 407 19.99 33.32 -12.47
CA PRO A 407 19.08 33.59 -11.36
C PRO A 407 19.17 32.49 -10.28
N ALA A 408 18.93 32.88 -9.02
CA ALA A 408 19.25 32.14 -7.79
C ALA A 408 18.55 30.77 -7.55
N LEU A 409 18.00 30.12 -8.59
CA LEU A 409 17.31 28.83 -8.50
C LEU A 409 18.09 27.64 -9.09
N THR A 410 19.22 27.85 -9.75
CA THR A 410 20.26 26.83 -9.86
C THR A 410 21.24 27.03 -8.70
N VAL A 411 21.62 25.94 -8.01
CA VAL A 411 22.65 25.95 -6.97
C VAL A 411 23.78 26.87 -7.40
N ARG A 412 23.87 28.07 -6.79
CA ARG A 412 24.98 28.97 -7.05
C ARG A 412 26.23 28.19 -6.65
N PRO A 413 27.17 27.92 -7.57
CA PRO A 413 28.40 27.30 -7.16
C PRO A 413 29.07 28.27 -6.20
N THR A 414 29.31 27.82 -4.97
CA THR A 414 29.89 28.65 -3.91
C THR A 414 31.38 28.95 -4.15
N LEU A 415 31.98 28.42 -5.22
CA LEU A 415 33.41 28.55 -5.50
C LEU A 415 33.65 28.77 -6.98
N SER A 416 34.10 29.98 -7.36
CA SER A 416 34.65 30.24 -8.69
C SER A 416 36.01 29.52 -8.85
N PRO A 417 36.39 29.06 -10.06
CA PRO A 417 37.79 28.73 -10.38
C PRO A 417 38.73 29.92 -10.09
N SER A 418 38.19 31.14 -10.06
CA SER A 418 38.88 32.36 -9.67
C SER A 418 39.04 32.56 -8.17
N ASP A 419 38.18 31.94 -7.35
CA ASP A 419 38.02 32.18 -5.91
C ASP A 419 38.66 31.05 -5.05
N MET A 420 39.46 30.19 -5.68
CA MET A 420 40.18 29.06 -5.06
C MET A 420 41.67 29.40 -4.94
N CYS A 421 41.95 30.50 -4.23
CA CYS A 421 43.25 30.90 -3.70
C CYS A 421 43.06 31.36 -2.26
#